data_AF-A0A925WK04-F1
#
_entry.id   AF-A0A925WK04-F1
#
_cell.length_a   1.000
_cell.length_b   1.000
_cell.length_c   1.000
_cell.angle_alpha   90.00
_cell.angle_beta   90.00
_cell.angle_gamma   90.00
#
_symmetry.space_group_name_H-M   'P 1'
#
loop_
_entity.id
_entity.type
_entity.pdbx_description
1 polymer ?
#
loop_
_entity_poly.entity_id
_entity_poly.type
_entity_poly.pdbx_seq_one_letter_code
_entity_poly.pdbx_strand_id
1 'polypeptide(L)'
;MDKAINESKERVLDAAEGLFIGGGYTTIKLKHIAERLRVKESSIYYHFPGGKAELFIAVMHRSLNRHRAGITQAINHAGGDWIAQLRAVCYWLISQPAMDVMRMNKSDLPAIDPAAAFEIEEAIYTAVHLPIREILERAAQTGQAVIVDADLIAGMFVAIVASIDIIKPGWNPKTKLEMVDILLDSWINGLRRI
;
A
#
# COMPACT_ATOMS: atom_id res chain seq x y z
N MET A 1 16.59 -5.29 28.99
CA MET A 1 16.26 -6.54 28.28
C MET A 1 15.29 -6.27 27.13
N ASP A 2 14.28 -5.42 27.36
CA ASP A 2 13.23 -5.08 26.39
C ASP A 2 13.72 -4.42 25.09
N LYS A 3 14.75 -3.57 25.15
CA LYS A 3 15.30 -2.90 23.95
C LYS A 3 15.89 -3.90 22.94
N ALA A 4 16.66 -4.88 23.40
CA ALA A 4 17.30 -5.88 22.55
C ALA A 4 16.29 -6.87 21.95
N ILE A 5 15.24 -7.20 22.71
CA ILE A 5 14.11 -8.02 22.22
C ILE A 5 13.34 -7.27 21.14
N ASN A 6 13.06 -5.98 21.36
CA ASN A 6 12.40 -5.12 20.38
C ASN A 6 13.23 -4.97 19.10
N GLU A 7 14.53 -4.73 19.21
CA GLU A 7 15.45 -4.68 18.06
C GLU A 7 15.48 -6.01 17.29
N SER A 8 15.42 -7.15 17.98
CA SER A 8 15.33 -8.45 17.32
C SER A 8 14.00 -8.67 16.60
N LYS A 9 12.88 -8.23 17.19
CA LYS A 9 11.55 -8.33 16.59
C LYS A 9 11.45 -7.46 15.33
N GLU A 10 11.96 -6.23 15.39
CA GLU A 10 11.98 -5.32 14.23
C GLU A 10 12.81 -5.88 13.08
N ARG A 11 13.96 -6.49 13.36
CA ARG A 11 14.75 -7.18 12.32
C ARG A 11 13.98 -8.31 11.63
N VAL A 12 13.14 -9.04 12.37
CA VAL A 12 12.29 -10.08 11.79
C VAL A 12 11.23 -9.47 10.89
N LEU A 13 10.57 -8.40 11.33
CA LEU A 13 9.59 -7.66 10.53
C LEU A 13 10.21 -7.10 9.24
N ASP A 14 11.39 -6.46 9.31
CA ASP A 14 12.07 -5.90 8.14
C ASP A 14 12.40 -6.96 7.08
N ALA A 15 12.91 -8.12 7.54
CA ALA A 15 13.24 -9.22 6.64
C ALA A 15 11.98 -9.87 6.03
N ALA A 16 10.93 -10.00 6.83
CA ALA A 16 9.66 -10.57 6.39
C ALA A 16 8.93 -9.65 5.41
N GLU A 17 8.96 -8.33 5.63
CA GLU A 17 8.31 -7.33 4.77
C GLU A 17 8.81 -7.41 3.33
N GLY A 18 10.13 -7.39 3.12
CA GLY A 18 10.69 -7.51 1.78
C GLY A 18 10.34 -8.83 1.07
N LEU A 19 10.22 -9.92 1.83
CA LEU A 19 9.85 -11.23 1.28
C LEU A 19 8.35 -11.32 0.96
N PHE A 20 7.47 -10.87 1.85
CA PHE A 20 6.03 -10.93 1.64
C PHE A 20 5.54 -9.95 0.58
N ILE A 21 6.05 -8.72 0.53
CA ILE A 21 5.68 -7.76 -0.51
C ILE A 21 6.05 -8.31 -1.90
N GLY A 22 7.26 -8.87 -2.04
CA GLY A 22 7.72 -9.44 -3.31
C GLY A 22 7.08 -10.77 -3.68
N GLY A 23 6.99 -11.72 -2.74
CA GLY A 23 6.64 -13.12 -3.01
C GLY A 23 5.24 -13.57 -2.58
N GLY A 24 4.54 -12.78 -1.78
CA GLY A 24 3.21 -13.10 -1.27
C GLY A 24 3.21 -14.03 -0.07
N TYR A 25 2.06 -14.10 0.58
CA TYR A 25 1.85 -14.98 1.71
C TYR A 25 2.04 -16.43 1.29
N THR A 26 1.37 -16.91 0.24
CA THR A 26 1.35 -18.35 -0.09
C THR A 26 2.74 -18.94 -0.40
N THR A 27 3.62 -18.18 -1.07
CA THR A 27 4.96 -18.63 -1.49
C THR A 27 5.99 -18.60 -0.36
N ILE A 28 5.95 -17.58 0.51
CA ILE A 28 6.99 -17.38 1.52
C ILE A 28 6.81 -18.35 2.70
N LYS A 29 7.90 -18.89 3.22
CA LYS A 29 7.93 -19.78 4.39
C LYS A 29 8.79 -19.16 5.48
N LEU A 30 8.51 -19.49 6.75
CA LEU A 30 9.30 -18.99 7.89
C LEU A 30 10.79 -19.33 7.75
N LYS A 31 11.11 -20.52 7.23
CA LYS A 31 12.51 -20.89 6.89
C LYS A 31 13.20 -19.88 5.96
N HIS A 32 12.51 -19.31 4.97
CA HIS A 32 13.11 -18.34 4.04
C HIS A 32 13.49 -17.04 4.79
N ILE A 33 12.66 -16.64 5.76
CA ILE A 33 12.91 -15.47 6.62
C ILE A 33 14.08 -15.77 7.58
N ALA A 34 14.09 -16.96 8.18
CA ALA A 34 15.16 -17.40 9.08
C ALA A 34 16.53 -17.47 8.36
N GLU A 35 16.55 -18.04 7.15
CA GLU A 35 17.71 -18.09 6.26
C GLU A 35 18.22 -16.67 5.92
N ARG A 36 17.31 -15.76 5.54
CA ARG A 36 17.65 -14.36 5.26
C ARG A 36 18.31 -13.65 6.46
N LEU A 37 17.85 -13.97 7.66
CA LEU A 37 18.36 -13.41 8.92
C LEU A 37 19.57 -14.15 9.50
N ARG A 38 19.91 -15.32 8.95
CA ARG A 38 20.91 -16.26 9.48
C ARG A 38 20.63 -16.65 10.94
N VAL A 39 19.36 -16.91 11.24
CA VAL A 39 18.90 -17.37 12.57
C VAL A 39 18.18 -18.70 12.46
N LYS A 40 17.90 -19.35 13.59
CA LYS A 40 17.05 -20.54 13.62
C LYS A 40 15.58 -20.14 13.46
N GLU A 41 14.79 -20.97 12.82
CA GLU A 41 13.33 -20.76 12.68
C GLU A 41 12.63 -20.64 14.04
N SER A 42 13.12 -21.37 15.05
CA SER A 42 12.65 -21.26 16.44
C SER A 42 12.78 -19.84 17.03
N SER A 43 13.74 -19.05 16.56
CA SER A 43 13.89 -17.65 16.99
C SER A 43 12.78 -16.74 16.45
N ILE A 44 12.15 -17.11 15.32
CA ILE A 44 10.99 -16.39 14.81
C ILE A 44 9.75 -16.74 15.64
N TYR A 45 9.54 -18.03 15.94
CA TYR A 45 8.44 -18.48 16.80
C TYR A 45 8.45 -17.85 18.21
N TYR A 46 9.63 -17.49 18.71
CA TYR A 46 9.75 -16.76 19.97
C TYR A 46 9.08 -15.37 19.92
N HIS A 47 9.18 -14.66 18.79
CA HIS A 47 8.59 -13.32 18.62
C HIS A 47 7.18 -13.35 18.02
N PHE A 48 6.87 -14.39 17.26
CA PHE A 48 5.61 -14.61 16.55
C PHE A 48 5.15 -16.05 16.79
N PRO A 49 4.58 -16.38 17.97
CA PRO A 49 4.15 -17.73 18.31
C PRO A 49 3.04 -18.27 17.40
N GLY A 50 2.20 -17.40 16.83
CA GLY A 50 1.24 -17.68 15.76
C GLY A 50 1.88 -17.92 14.38
N GLY A 51 3.21 -17.87 14.31
CA GLY A 51 4.00 -18.25 13.15
C GLY A 51 3.82 -17.31 11.96
N LYS A 52 3.71 -17.90 10.77
CA LYS A 52 3.70 -17.17 9.50
C LYS A 52 2.51 -16.22 9.37
N ALA A 53 1.32 -16.64 9.82
CA ALA A 53 0.10 -15.83 9.72
C ALA A 53 0.22 -14.57 10.59
N GLU A 54 0.60 -14.72 11.86
CA GLU A 54 0.83 -13.59 12.76
C GLU A 54 1.89 -12.63 12.21
N LEU A 55 3.01 -13.17 11.71
CA LEU A 55 4.08 -12.36 11.14
C LEU A 55 3.63 -11.61 9.87
N PHE A 56 2.84 -12.25 9.00
CA PHE A 56 2.27 -11.62 7.82
C PHE A 56 1.34 -10.47 8.18
N ILE A 57 0.40 -10.70 9.11
CA ILE A 57 -0.53 -9.69 9.61
C ILE A 57 0.23 -8.50 10.20
N ALA A 58 1.23 -8.76 11.03
CA ALA A 58 2.06 -7.71 11.62
C ALA A 58 2.80 -6.87 10.56
N VAL A 59 3.36 -7.52 9.53
CA VAL A 59 3.99 -6.85 8.38
C VAL A 59 2.98 -5.99 7.62
N MET A 60 1.78 -6.52 7.34
CA MET A 60 0.75 -5.80 6.62
C MET A 60 0.31 -4.55 7.39
N HIS A 61 0.02 -4.66 8.68
CA HIS A 61 -0.31 -3.49 9.51
C HIS A 61 0.82 -2.48 9.56
N ARG A 62 2.08 -2.92 9.69
CA ARG A 62 3.24 -2.02 9.67
C ARG A 62 3.33 -1.25 8.35
N SER A 63 3.18 -1.93 7.22
CA SER A 63 3.17 -1.30 5.89
C SER A 63 2.00 -0.33 5.72
N LEU A 64 0.79 -0.73 6.10
CA LEU A 64 -0.42 0.10 5.96
C LEU A 64 -0.40 1.31 6.89
N ASN A 65 0.14 1.19 8.11
CA ASN A 65 0.36 2.33 8.99
C ASN A 65 1.37 3.33 8.40
N ARG A 66 2.43 2.84 7.74
CA ARG A 66 3.37 3.70 7.00
C ARG A 66 2.67 4.40 5.84
N HIS A 67 1.84 3.70 5.07
CA HIS A 67 1.05 4.31 4.01
C HIS A 67 0.10 5.38 4.54
N ARG A 68 -0.67 5.08 5.59
CA ARG A 68 -1.58 6.05 6.22
C ARG A 68 -0.84 7.31 6.64
N ALA A 69 0.25 7.17 7.38
CA ALA A 69 1.04 8.31 7.86
C ALA A 69 1.60 9.16 6.72
N GLY A 70 2.20 8.52 5.71
CA GLY A 70 2.82 9.24 4.60
C GLY A 70 1.80 9.89 3.65
N ILE A 71 0.68 9.22 3.37
CA ILE A 71 -0.43 9.80 2.60
C ILE A 71 -1.01 11.01 3.32
N THR A 72 -1.31 10.90 4.61
CA THR A 72 -1.80 12.03 5.41
C THR A 72 -0.81 13.19 5.40
N GLN A 73 0.49 12.92 5.57
CA GLN A 73 1.53 13.95 5.53
C GLN A 73 1.61 14.63 4.15
N ALA A 74 1.59 13.84 3.07
CA ALA A 74 1.67 14.32 1.70
C ALA A 74 0.47 15.23 1.35
N ILE A 75 -0.74 14.82 1.74
CA ILE A 75 -1.97 15.61 1.57
C ILE A 75 -1.87 16.92 2.35
N ASN A 76 -1.47 16.87 3.63
CA ASN A 76 -1.36 18.06 4.46
C ASN A 76 -0.34 19.06 3.91
N HIS A 77 0.79 18.57 3.37
CA HIS A 77 1.81 19.42 2.77
C HIS A 77 1.34 20.09 1.47
N ALA A 78 0.49 19.41 0.69
CA ALA A 78 -0.06 19.95 -0.56
C ALA A 78 -1.06 21.10 -0.36
N GLY A 79 -1.54 21.34 0.87
CA GLY A 79 -2.49 22.42 1.17
C GLY A 79 -3.90 22.12 0.67
N GLY A 80 -4.65 23.14 0.21
CA GLY A 80 -6.08 23.03 -0.11
C GLY A 80 -6.43 22.68 -1.55
N ASP A 81 -5.45 22.55 -2.46
CA ASP A 81 -5.71 22.19 -3.86
C ASP A 81 -5.86 20.67 -4.01
N TRP A 82 -7.07 20.21 -4.38
CA TRP A 82 -7.38 18.78 -4.51
C TRP A 82 -6.52 18.08 -5.58
N ILE A 83 -6.12 18.79 -6.65
CA ILE A 83 -5.24 18.24 -7.69
C ILE A 83 -3.85 18.02 -7.13
N ALA A 84 -3.30 19.02 -6.43
CA ALA A 84 -2.02 18.90 -5.74
C ALA A 84 -2.04 17.78 -4.69
N GLN A 85 -3.13 17.62 -3.94
CA GLN A 85 -3.31 16.53 -2.99
C GLN A 85 -3.27 15.16 -3.68
N LEU A 86 -4.04 14.94 -4.77
CA LEU A 86 -4.00 13.68 -5.52
C LEU A 86 -2.61 13.38 -6.08
N ARG A 87 -1.91 14.41 -6.60
CA ARG A 87 -0.53 14.28 -7.08
C ARG A 87 0.42 13.83 -5.96
N ALA A 88 0.30 14.45 -4.78
CA ALA A 88 1.11 14.10 -3.63
C ALA A 88 0.86 12.65 -3.17
N VAL A 89 -0.39 12.18 -3.22
CA VAL A 89 -0.73 10.78 -2.96
C VAL A 89 -0.07 9.86 -3.98
N CYS A 90 -0.14 10.15 -5.29
CA CYS A 90 0.52 9.33 -6.30
C CYS A 90 2.03 9.24 -6.07
N TYR A 91 2.69 10.37 -5.82
CA TYR A 91 4.12 10.42 -5.55
C TYR A 91 4.50 9.60 -4.33
N TRP A 92 3.72 9.68 -3.26
CA TRP A 92 3.89 8.80 -2.11
C TRP A 92 3.78 7.33 -2.53
N LEU A 93 2.71 6.93 -3.22
CA LEU A 93 2.48 5.53 -3.62
C LEU A 93 3.62 4.96 -4.47
N ILE A 94 4.08 5.68 -5.50
CA ILE A 94 5.17 5.19 -6.38
C ILE A 94 6.55 5.21 -5.72
N SER A 95 6.71 5.92 -4.59
CA SER A 95 7.94 5.93 -3.79
C SER A 95 8.08 4.72 -2.87
N GLN A 96 6.96 4.03 -2.59
CA GLN A 96 6.94 2.85 -1.73
C GLN A 96 7.19 1.57 -2.55
N PRO A 97 7.64 0.48 -1.90
CA PRO A 97 7.68 -0.82 -2.55
C PRO A 97 6.32 -1.22 -3.12
N ALA A 98 6.30 -1.66 -4.38
CA ALA A 98 5.06 -2.04 -5.06
C ALA A 98 4.43 -3.26 -4.39
N MET A 99 3.19 -3.12 -3.92
CA MET A 99 2.38 -4.23 -3.43
C MET A 99 1.58 -4.83 -4.59
N ASP A 100 1.65 -6.14 -4.76
CA ASP A 100 0.84 -6.86 -5.75
C ASP A 100 -0.59 -7.04 -5.22
N VAL A 101 -1.43 -6.02 -5.44
CA VAL A 101 -2.83 -5.99 -5.00
C VAL A 101 -3.63 -7.15 -5.59
N MET A 102 -3.32 -7.55 -6.83
CA MET A 102 -4.04 -8.64 -7.50
C MET A 102 -3.75 -9.98 -6.82
N ARG A 103 -2.47 -10.28 -6.55
CA ARG A 103 -2.08 -11.47 -5.77
C ARG A 103 -2.64 -11.42 -4.36
N MET A 104 -2.62 -10.24 -3.71
CA MET A 104 -3.16 -10.09 -2.37
C MET A 104 -4.65 -10.49 -2.31
N ASN A 105 -5.47 -9.95 -3.21
CA ASN A 105 -6.90 -10.25 -3.26
C ASN A 105 -7.19 -11.69 -3.69
N LYS A 106 -6.46 -12.22 -4.68
CA LYS A 106 -6.76 -13.54 -5.26
C LYS A 106 -6.13 -14.71 -4.51
N SER A 107 -5.09 -14.48 -3.72
CA SER A 107 -4.30 -15.54 -3.12
C SER A 107 -3.91 -15.31 -1.67
N ASP A 108 -3.39 -14.14 -1.31
CA ASP A 108 -2.80 -13.97 0.02
C ASP A 108 -3.87 -13.84 1.12
N LEU A 109 -4.87 -12.95 0.93
CA LEU A 109 -5.95 -12.75 1.90
C LEU A 109 -6.88 -13.97 2.02
N PRO A 110 -7.28 -14.65 0.93
CA PRO A 110 -8.05 -15.89 1.05
C PRO A 110 -7.32 -17.05 1.74
N ALA A 111 -5.99 -16.96 1.90
CA ALA A 111 -5.16 -18.01 2.48
C ALA A 111 -4.90 -17.83 3.99
N ILE A 112 -5.38 -16.75 4.59
CA ILE A 112 -5.30 -16.50 6.04
C ILE A 112 -6.68 -16.62 6.70
N ASP A 113 -6.72 -16.45 8.02
CA ASP A 113 -7.97 -16.44 8.78
C ASP A 113 -8.91 -15.31 8.26
N PRO A 114 -10.22 -15.58 8.06
CA PRO A 114 -11.14 -14.60 7.52
C PRO A 114 -11.28 -13.31 8.34
N ALA A 115 -11.17 -13.38 9.68
CA ALA A 115 -11.25 -12.19 10.51
C ALA A 115 -9.99 -11.33 10.32
N ALA A 116 -8.82 -11.96 10.26
CA ALA A 116 -7.57 -11.26 9.95
C ALA A 116 -7.54 -10.69 8.53
N ALA A 117 -8.12 -11.38 7.54
CA ALA A 117 -8.26 -10.86 6.19
C ALA A 117 -9.13 -9.59 6.17
N PHE A 118 -10.27 -9.63 6.85
CA PHE A 118 -11.16 -8.48 6.99
C PHE A 118 -10.46 -7.28 7.67
N GLU A 119 -9.71 -7.51 8.75
CA GLU A 119 -8.92 -6.47 9.42
C GLU A 119 -7.90 -5.80 8.48
N ILE A 120 -7.25 -6.59 7.62
CA ILE A 120 -6.30 -6.06 6.63
C ILE A 120 -7.04 -5.28 5.54
N GLU A 121 -8.19 -5.76 5.06
CA GLU A 121 -9.02 -5.07 4.07
C GLU A 121 -9.51 -3.71 4.58
N GLU A 122 -10.01 -3.64 5.82
CA GLU A 122 -10.40 -2.38 6.46
C GLU A 122 -9.20 -1.44 6.62
N ALA A 123 -8.03 -1.98 6.98
CA ALA A 123 -6.80 -1.20 7.07
C ALA A 123 -6.35 -0.66 5.70
N ILE A 124 -6.52 -1.42 4.61
CA ILE A 124 -6.26 -0.98 3.23
C ILE A 124 -7.21 0.15 2.83
N TYR A 125 -8.50 -0.01 3.11
CA TYR A 125 -9.50 1.02 2.83
C TYR A 125 -9.14 2.32 3.53
N THR A 126 -8.92 2.24 4.85
CA THR A 126 -8.64 3.41 5.70
C THR A 126 -7.30 4.07 5.36
N ALA A 127 -6.25 3.30 5.09
CA ALA A 127 -4.92 3.85 4.84
C ALA A 127 -4.77 4.48 3.46
N VAL A 128 -5.47 3.96 2.45
CA VAL A 128 -5.21 4.32 1.04
C VAL A 128 -6.44 4.90 0.33
N HIS A 129 -7.59 4.23 0.43
CA HIS A 129 -8.77 4.59 -0.36
C HIS A 129 -9.52 5.79 0.22
N LEU A 130 -9.76 5.76 1.53
CA LEU A 130 -10.54 6.80 2.23
C LEU A 130 -9.95 8.21 2.05
N PRO A 131 -8.62 8.45 2.20
CA PRO A 131 -8.07 9.79 2.00
C PRO A 131 -8.31 10.34 0.58
N ILE A 132 -8.25 9.47 -0.44
CA ILE A 132 -8.50 9.85 -1.84
C ILE A 132 -9.97 10.17 -2.05
N ARG A 133 -10.87 9.32 -1.53
CA ARG A 133 -12.31 9.57 -1.54
C ARG A 133 -12.64 10.92 -0.92
N GLU A 134 -12.09 11.24 0.25
CA GLU A 134 -12.34 12.51 0.93
C GLU A 134 -11.86 13.72 0.13
N ILE A 135 -10.73 13.60 -0.60
CA ILE A 135 -10.27 14.66 -1.52
C ILE A 135 -11.31 14.90 -2.62
N LEU A 136 -11.79 13.81 -3.24
CA LEU A 136 -12.76 13.87 -4.35
C LEU A 136 -14.11 14.42 -3.88
N GLU A 137 -14.60 13.99 -2.72
CA GLU A 137 -15.85 14.49 -2.13
C GLU A 137 -15.78 16.00 -1.85
N ARG A 138 -14.67 16.48 -1.27
CA ARG A 138 -14.47 17.92 -1.04
C ARG A 138 -14.43 18.71 -2.35
N ALA A 139 -13.76 18.20 -3.38
CA ALA A 139 -13.73 18.82 -4.70
C ALA A 139 -15.12 18.88 -5.34
N ALA A 140 -15.94 17.83 -5.19
CA ALA A 140 -17.31 17.81 -5.68
C ALA A 140 -18.22 18.80 -4.93
N GLN A 141 -18.14 18.83 -3.59
CA GLN A 141 -18.94 19.74 -2.76
C GLN A 141 -18.65 21.22 -3.02
N THR A 142 -17.41 21.54 -3.40
CA THR A 142 -16.98 22.91 -3.75
C THR A 142 -17.19 23.24 -5.23
N GLY A 143 -17.76 22.33 -6.02
CA GLY A 143 -18.02 22.52 -7.44
C GLY A 143 -16.78 22.47 -8.34
N GLN A 144 -15.64 22.01 -7.82
CA GLN A 144 -14.37 21.92 -8.55
C GLN A 144 -14.25 20.65 -9.42
N ALA A 145 -15.05 19.62 -9.16
CA ALA A 145 -15.07 18.36 -9.90
C ALA A 145 -16.50 17.79 -10.01
N VAL A 146 -16.76 16.98 -11.04
CA VAL A 146 -17.98 16.18 -11.14
C VAL A 146 -17.66 14.73 -10.80
N ILE A 147 -18.06 14.30 -9.60
CA ILE A 147 -17.78 12.96 -9.06
C ILE A 147 -19.13 12.27 -8.81
N VAL A 148 -19.42 11.21 -9.57
CA VAL A 148 -20.68 10.44 -9.43
C VAL A 148 -20.58 9.42 -8.31
N ASP A 149 -19.44 8.73 -8.22
CA ASP A 149 -19.18 7.68 -7.23
C ASP A 149 -17.73 7.82 -6.74
N ALA A 150 -17.56 8.41 -5.56
CA ALA A 150 -16.23 8.72 -5.03
C ALA A 150 -15.47 7.46 -4.59
N ASP A 151 -16.15 6.43 -4.10
CA ASP A 151 -15.53 5.16 -3.70
C ASP A 151 -15.00 4.41 -4.94
N LEU A 152 -15.81 4.27 -5.98
CA LEU A 152 -15.39 3.65 -7.24
C LEU A 152 -14.21 4.40 -7.85
N ILE A 153 -14.31 5.73 -7.93
CA ILE A 153 -13.28 6.59 -8.51
C ILE A 153 -11.98 6.46 -7.71
N ALA A 154 -12.03 6.53 -6.38
CA ALA A 154 -10.86 6.34 -5.51
C ALA A 154 -10.22 4.96 -5.70
N GLY A 155 -11.01 3.88 -5.74
CA GLY A 155 -10.50 2.52 -5.98
C GLY A 155 -9.81 2.37 -7.34
N MET A 156 -10.42 2.89 -8.41
CA MET A 156 -9.84 2.87 -9.75
C MET A 156 -8.55 3.69 -9.81
N PHE A 157 -8.50 4.84 -9.13
CA PHE A 157 -7.30 5.67 -9.05
C PHE A 157 -6.11 4.90 -8.47
N VAL A 158 -6.31 4.26 -7.30
CA VAL A 158 -5.28 3.46 -6.63
C VAL A 158 -4.82 2.31 -7.54
N ALA A 159 -5.75 1.59 -8.16
CA ALA A 159 -5.44 0.47 -9.04
C ALA A 159 -4.59 0.87 -10.26
N ILE A 160 -4.90 2.02 -10.87
CA ILE A 160 -4.17 2.49 -12.05
C ILE A 160 -2.75 2.96 -11.65
N VAL A 161 -2.62 3.71 -10.54
CA VAL A 161 -1.30 4.14 -10.04
C VAL A 161 -0.43 2.93 -9.68
N ALA A 162 -0.99 1.93 -8.99
CA ALA A 162 -0.27 0.70 -8.65
C ALA A 162 0.17 -0.09 -9.90
N SER A 163 -0.57 0.02 -11.01
CA SER A 163 -0.24 -0.64 -12.27
C SER A 163 0.93 0.00 -13.03
N ILE A 164 1.50 1.12 -12.56
CA ILE A 164 2.69 1.71 -13.20
C ILE A 164 3.88 0.75 -13.12
N ASP A 165 3.98 -0.02 -12.03
CA ASP A 165 5.06 -0.98 -11.79
C ASP A 165 5.09 -2.17 -12.77
N ILE A 166 3.98 -2.45 -13.46
CA ILE A 166 3.96 -3.52 -14.48
C ILE A 166 4.43 -3.04 -15.86
N ILE A 167 4.58 -1.72 -16.05
CA ILE A 167 4.99 -1.13 -17.33
C ILE A 167 6.50 -1.29 -17.50
N LYS A 168 6.90 -2.06 -18.52
CA LYS A 168 8.31 -2.34 -18.80
C LYS A 168 8.96 -1.18 -19.56
N PRO A 169 10.25 -0.86 -19.30
CA PRO A 169 10.98 0.18 -20.03
C PRO A 169 10.99 0.00 -21.55
N GLY A 170 10.96 -1.25 -22.03
CA GLY A 170 10.87 -1.56 -23.46
C GLY A 170 9.53 -1.19 -24.12
N TRP A 171 8.46 -1.03 -23.35
CA TRP A 171 7.16 -0.56 -23.85
C TRP A 171 7.00 0.95 -23.68
N ASN A 172 7.52 1.49 -22.57
CA ASN A 172 7.47 2.91 -22.29
C ASN A 172 8.72 3.31 -21.48
N PRO A 173 9.63 4.13 -22.04
CA PRO A 173 10.90 4.48 -21.40
C PRO A 173 10.79 5.56 -20.33
N LYS A 174 9.58 6.10 -20.07
CA LYS A 174 9.38 7.15 -19.07
C LYS A 174 9.68 6.66 -17.66
N THR A 175 10.02 7.60 -16.78
CA THR A 175 10.08 7.37 -15.34
C THR A 175 8.66 7.21 -14.77
N LYS A 176 8.56 6.58 -13.58
CA LYS A 176 7.27 6.46 -12.87
C LYS A 176 6.62 7.81 -12.60
N LEU A 177 7.43 8.83 -12.30
CA LEU A 177 6.97 10.19 -12.04
C LEU A 177 6.28 10.78 -13.27
N GLU A 178 6.95 10.72 -14.44
CA GLU A 178 6.38 11.20 -15.70
C GLU A 178 5.09 10.44 -16.06
N MET A 179 5.04 9.13 -15.83
CA MET A 179 3.83 8.33 -16.06
C MET A 179 2.67 8.75 -15.14
N VAL A 180 2.94 8.97 -13.85
CA VAL A 180 1.95 9.48 -12.89
C VAL A 180 1.40 10.83 -13.32
N ASP A 181 2.28 11.76 -13.70
CA ASP A 181 1.84 13.12 -14.05
C ASP A 181 0.94 13.11 -15.29
N ILE A 182 1.34 12.37 -16.34
CA ILE A 182 0.53 12.20 -17.55
C ILE A 182 -0.82 11.54 -17.24
N LEU A 183 -0.80 10.49 -16.42
CA LEU A 183 -2.01 9.78 -16.02
C LEU A 183 -2.96 10.71 -15.26
N LEU A 184 -2.45 11.40 -14.25
CA LEU A 184 -3.24 12.26 -13.38
C LEU A 184 -3.86 13.41 -14.19
N ASP A 185 -3.08 14.05 -15.07
CA ASP A 185 -3.59 15.14 -15.91
C ASP A 185 -4.70 14.65 -16.86
N SER A 186 -4.53 13.46 -17.45
CA SER A 186 -5.56 12.85 -18.31
C SER A 186 -6.86 12.58 -17.54
N TRP A 187 -6.73 12.09 -16.30
CA TRP A 187 -7.86 11.73 -15.46
C TRP A 187 -8.60 12.97 -14.94
N ILE A 188 -7.86 13.99 -14.48
CA ILE A 188 -8.43 15.27 -14.04
C ILE A 188 -9.20 15.95 -15.17
N ASN A 189 -8.67 15.94 -16.40
CA ASN A 189 -9.37 16.53 -17.54
C ASN A 189 -10.72 15.86 -17.83
N GLY A 190 -10.87 14.57 -17.52
CA GLY A 190 -12.16 13.87 -17.60
C GLY A 190 -13.13 14.18 -16.46
N LEU A 191 -12.64 14.68 -15.32
CA LEU A 191 -13.46 15.02 -14.14
C LEU A 191 -13.82 16.51 -14.06
N ARG A 192 -13.15 17.35 -14.84
CA ARG A 192 -13.44 18.78 -14.93
C ARG A 192 -14.76 19.00 -15.66
N ARG A 193 -15.57 19.91 -15.13
CA ARG A 193 -16.73 20.46 -15.84
C ARG A 193 -16.21 21.27 -17.03
N ILE A 194 -16.66 20.96 -18.23
CA ILE A 194 -16.54 21.83 -19.41
C ILE A 194 -17.59 22.93 -19.30
#